data_AF-A0A821MLU3-F1
#
_entry.id   AF-A0A821MLU3-F1
#
_cell.length_a   1.000
_cell.length_b   1.000
_cell.length_c   1.000
_cell.angle_alpha   90.00
_cell.angle_beta   90.00
_cell.angle_gamma   90.00
#
_symmetry.space_group_name_H-M   'P 1'
#
loop_
_entity.id
_entity.type
_entity.pdbx_description
1 polymer ?
#
loop_
_entity_poly.entity_id
_entity_poly.type
_entity_poly.pdbx_seq_one_letter_code
_entity_poly.pdbx_strand_id
1 'polypeptide(L)'
;MTGATLVVFFTAFIQVPLLQVLLYSVPISCQSMALGLRQTIVRVFGQTTGPLLFGFIFDQSCLVWLTDCYGRKTCEVYDNRHMGISMALSGFSTRIISGIACIIVFIHWKRHGSDAVVIPANSIAVAAPDLVNKDENDEVTKL
;
A
#
# COMPACT_ATOMS: atom_id res chain seq x y z
N MET A 1 0.47 -8.51 -23.41
CA MET A 1 -0.59 -9.08 -22.53
C MET A 1 -0.06 -10.18 -21.62
N THR A 2 0.82 -11.07 -22.10
CA THR A 2 1.44 -12.16 -21.29
C THR A 2 2.33 -11.68 -20.14
N GLY A 3 3.05 -10.56 -20.28
CA GLY A 3 3.89 -10.03 -19.20
C GLY A 3 3.10 -9.51 -17.99
N ALA A 4 1.92 -8.91 -18.22
CA ALA A 4 1.11 -8.35 -17.14
C ALA A 4 0.48 -9.44 -16.25
N THR A 5 0.06 -10.56 -16.84
CA THR A 5 -0.53 -11.68 -16.09
C THR A 5 0.50 -12.35 -15.19
N LEU A 6 1.74 -12.52 -15.66
CA LEU A 6 2.84 -13.08 -14.85
C LEU A 6 3.15 -12.18 -13.64
N VAL A 7 3.26 -10.86 -13.85
CA VAL A 7 3.53 -9.91 -12.76
C VAL A 7 2.42 -9.94 -11.70
N VAL A 8 1.15 -9.99 -12.12
CA VAL A 8 0.00 -10.06 -11.20
C VAL A 8 0.02 -11.38 -10.41
N PHE A 9 0.34 -12.50 -11.06
CA PHE A 9 0.46 -13.80 -10.40
C PHE A 9 1.52 -13.76 -9.30
N PHE A 10 2.77 -13.38 -9.61
CA PHE A 10 3.83 -13.33 -8.59
C PHE A 10 3.50 -12.35 -7.46
N THR A 11 2.85 -11.23 -7.76
CA THR A 11 2.43 -10.27 -6.73
C THR A 11 1.39 -10.88 -5.79
N ALA A 12 0.42 -11.63 -6.32
CA ALA A 12 -0.60 -12.31 -5.50
C ALA A 12 0.03 -13.31 -4.53
N PHE A 13 1.03 -14.08 -4.98
CA PHE A 13 1.75 -15.03 -4.13
C PHE A 13 2.48 -14.35 -2.97
N ILE A 14 3.09 -13.19 -3.20
CA ILE A 14 3.78 -12.42 -2.16
C ILE A 14 2.79 -11.83 -1.13
N GLN A 15 1.55 -11.52 -1.52
CA GLN A 15 0.55 -10.99 -0.60
C GLN A 15 0.08 -12.02 0.44
N VAL A 16 0.06 -13.31 0.09
CA VAL A 16 -0.39 -14.40 0.99
C VAL A 16 0.43 -14.48 2.30
N PRO A 17 1.77 -14.61 2.29
CA PRO A 17 2.55 -14.67 3.52
C PRO A 17 2.50 -13.36 4.31
N LEU A 18 2.44 -12.21 3.62
CA LEU A 18 2.29 -10.92 4.29
C LEU A 18 0.98 -10.81 5.07
N LEU A 19 -0.09 -11.43 4.56
CA LEU A 19 -1.37 -11.50 5.25
C LEU A 19 -1.30 -12.41 6.47
N GLN A 20 -0.64 -13.55 6.34
CA GLN A 20 -0.43 -14.50 7.43
C GLN A 20 0.31 -13.86 8.60
N VAL A 21 1.42 -13.18 8.33
CA VAL A 21 2.20 -12.47 9.35
C VAL A 21 1.35 -11.42 10.07
N LEU A 22 0.52 -10.66 9.34
CA LEU A 22 -0.40 -9.69 9.94
C LEU A 22 -1.39 -10.35 10.90
N LEU A 23 -2.00 -11.47 10.48
CA LEU A 23 -3.01 -12.17 11.28
C LEU A 23 -2.42 -12.82 12.53
N TYR A 24 -1.18 -13.31 12.48
CA TYR A 24 -0.47 -13.80 13.67
C TYR A 24 -0.04 -12.68 14.62
N SER A 25 0.04 -11.44 14.12
CA SER A 25 0.47 -10.28 14.92
C SER A 25 -0.69 -9.58 15.66
N VAL A 26 -1.94 -9.99 15.45
CA VAL A 26 -3.14 -9.29 15.96
C VAL A 26 -4.14 -10.30 16.58
N PRO A 27 -4.82 -9.96 17.69
CA PRO A 27 -5.86 -10.80 18.28
C PRO A 27 -7.05 -11.01 17.33
N ILE A 28 -7.69 -12.18 17.44
CA ILE A 28 -8.76 -12.66 16.54
C ILE A 28 -9.94 -11.66 16.46
N SER A 29 -10.27 -10.98 17.56
CA SER A 29 -11.35 -9.98 17.63
C SER A 29 -11.15 -8.76 16.73
N CYS A 30 -9.91 -8.43 16.36
CA CYS A 30 -9.57 -7.24 15.57
C CYS A 30 -9.00 -7.55 14.17
N GLN A 31 -8.99 -8.81 13.76
CA GLN A 31 -8.37 -9.23 12.48
C GLN A 31 -9.03 -8.59 11.25
N SER A 32 -10.36 -8.50 11.23
CA SER A 32 -11.11 -7.87 10.12
C SER A 32 -10.79 -6.37 9.98
N MET A 33 -10.65 -5.67 11.11
CA MET A 33 -10.24 -4.27 11.16
C MET A 33 -8.80 -4.08 10.67
N ALA A 34 -7.87 -4.94 11.09
CA ALA A 34 -6.47 -4.89 10.67
C ALA A 34 -6.29 -5.13 9.16
N LEU A 35 -7.01 -6.11 8.62
CA LEU A 35 -7.07 -6.39 7.18
C LEU A 35 -7.61 -5.18 6.39
N GLY A 36 -8.71 -4.59 6.86
CA GLY A 36 -9.33 -3.41 6.26
C GLY A 36 -8.41 -2.19 6.27
N LEU A 37 -7.73 -1.93 7.40
CA LEU A 37 -6.81 -0.80 7.53
C LEU A 37 -5.58 -0.98 6.64
N ARG A 38 -4.96 -2.16 6.62
CA ARG A 38 -3.82 -2.47 5.74
C ARG A 38 -4.17 -2.16 4.28
N GLN A 39 -5.32 -2.66 3.81
CA GLN A 39 -5.71 -2.49 2.42
C GLN A 39 -6.09 -1.05 2.11
N THR A 40 -6.71 -0.34 3.05
CA THR A 40 -7.02 1.08 2.92
C THR A 40 -5.76 1.90 2.76
N ILE A 41 -4.74 1.70 3.61
CA ILE A 41 -3.46 2.39 3.53
C ILE A 41 -2.82 2.18 2.14
N VAL A 42 -2.69 0.93 1.70
CA VAL A 42 -2.10 0.61 0.39
C VAL A 42 -2.87 1.28 -0.75
N ARG A 43 -4.22 1.28 -0.68
CA ARG A 43 -5.06 1.90 -1.70
C ARG A 43 -4.98 3.42 -1.69
N VAL A 44 -4.91 4.07 -0.54
CA VAL A 44 -4.79 5.54 -0.47
C VAL A 44 -3.47 5.98 -1.10
N PHE A 45 -2.36 5.33 -0.74
CA PHE A 45 -1.07 5.65 -1.34
C PHE A 45 -1.01 5.30 -2.83
N GLY A 46 -1.56 4.15 -3.25
CA GLY A 46 -1.58 3.75 -4.67
C GLY A 46 -2.50 4.61 -5.54
N GLN A 47 -3.70 4.92 -5.07
CA GLN A 47 -4.67 5.72 -5.82
C GLN A 47 -4.37 7.21 -5.79
N THR A 48 -3.59 7.71 -4.83
CA THR A 48 -3.17 9.11 -4.86
C THR A 48 -1.95 9.26 -5.78
N THR A 49 -0.96 8.37 -5.65
CA THR A 49 0.27 8.46 -6.45
C THR A 49 0.06 8.11 -7.93
N GLY A 50 -0.89 7.24 -8.26
CA GLY A 50 -1.18 6.86 -9.64
C GLY A 50 -1.66 8.04 -10.50
N PRO A 51 -2.83 8.61 -10.24
CA PRO A 51 -3.41 9.71 -11.01
C PRO A 51 -2.56 10.97 -11.00
N LEU A 52 -1.86 11.28 -9.90
CA LEU A 52 -0.93 12.41 -9.86
C LEU A 52 0.23 12.23 -10.83
N LEU A 53 0.83 11.04 -10.85
CA LEU A 53 1.93 10.74 -11.75
C LEU A 53 1.47 10.72 -13.21
N PHE A 54 0.32 10.11 -13.49
CA PHE A 54 -0.26 10.12 -14.83
C PHE A 54 -0.61 11.53 -15.28
N GLY A 55 -1.26 12.33 -14.43
CA GLY A 55 -1.58 13.73 -14.72
C GLY A 55 -0.35 14.52 -15.12
N PHE A 56 0.74 14.42 -14.34
CA PHE A 56 2.00 15.06 -14.69
C PHE A 56 2.55 14.61 -16.05
N ILE A 57 2.51 13.31 -16.35
CA ILE A 57 2.99 12.79 -17.64
C ILE A 57 2.16 13.34 -18.81
N PHE A 58 0.84 13.43 -18.67
CA PHE A 58 -0.03 14.02 -19.68
C PHE A 58 0.20 15.52 -19.85
N ASP A 59 0.43 16.25 -18.75
CA ASP A 59 0.71 17.68 -18.80
C ASP A 59 2.05 17.97 -19.50
N GLN A 60 3.06 17.11 -19.31
CA GLN A 60 4.38 17.25 -19.94
C GLN A 60 4.39 16.88 -21.44
N SER A 61 3.48 16.03 -21.90
CA SER A 61 3.40 15.64 -23.32
C SER A 61 2.57 16.61 -24.18
N CYS A 62 2.05 17.68 -23.59
CA CYS A 62 1.28 18.69 -24.31
C CYS A 62 2.16 19.53 -25.25
N LEU A 63 1.85 19.53 -26.55
CA LEU A 63 2.54 20.35 -27.55
C LEU A 63 1.88 21.72 -27.72
N VAL A 64 0.54 21.79 -27.68
CA VAL A 64 -0.23 23.01 -27.92
C VAL A 64 -1.34 23.15 -26.88
N TRP A 65 -1.31 24.27 -26.15
CA TRP A 65 -2.35 24.69 -25.23
C TRP A 65 -3.38 25.55 -25.96
N LEU A 66 -4.62 25.08 -26.06
CA LEU A 66 -5.76 25.88 -26.48
C LEU A 66 -6.26 26.70 -25.30
N THR A 67 -6.61 27.97 -25.55
CA THR A 67 -7.25 28.82 -24.54
C THR A 67 -8.63 29.20 -25.04
N ASP A 68 -9.67 28.83 -24.30
CA ASP A 68 -11.04 29.22 -24.62
C ASP A 68 -11.26 30.72 -24.41
N CYS A 69 -12.31 31.27 -25.01
CA CYS A 69 -12.75 32.65 -24.80
C CYS A 69 -13.01 33.01 -23.32
N TYR A 70 -13.27 32.00 -22.47
CA TYR A 70 -13.47 32.13 -21.02
C TYR A 70 -12.17 31.96 -20.21
N GLY A 71 -11.00 31.90 -20.86
CA GLY A 71 -9.69 31.79 -20.21
C GLY A 71 -9.33 30.39 -19.69
N ARG A 72 -10.11 29.35 -20.05
CA ARG A 72 -9.80 27.95 -19.71
C ARG A 72 -8.71 27.42 -20.63
N LYS A 73 -7.72 26.71 -20.08
CA LYS A 73 -6.64 26.07 -20.85
C LYS A 73 -6.87 24.58 -20.96
N THR A 74 -6.88 24.06 -22.17
CA THR A 74 -6.95 22.63 -22.47
C THR A 74 -5.83 22.28 -23.44
N CYS A 75 -5.33 21.04 -23.40
CA CYS A 75 -4.36 20.57 -24.37
C CYS A 75 -5.07 19.82 -25.50
N GLU A 76 -4.86 20.27 -26.74
CA GLU A 76 -5.50 19.72 -27.95
C GLU A 76 -4.62 18.64 -28.60
N VAL A 77 -3.31 18.89 -28.67
CA VAL A 77 -2.34 18.02 -29.37
C VAL A 77 -1.29 17.51 -28.40
N TYR A 78 -1.20 16.18 -28.29
CA TYR A 78 -0.24 15.48 -27.44
C TYR A 78 0.81 14.76 -28.28
N ASP A 79 2.06 14.75 -27.81
CA ASP A 79 3.10 13.89 -28.39
C ASP A 79 2.95 12.44 -27.88
N ASN A 80 2.42 11.58 -28.74
CA ASN A 80 2.24 10.15 -28.45
C ASN A 80 3.54 9.40 -28.16
N ARG A 81 4.65 9.80 -28.79
CA ARG A 81 5.95 9.13 -28.60
C ARG A 81 6.55 9.51 -27.26
N HIS A 82 6.55 10.79 -26.92
CA HIS A 82 7.03 11.28 -25.64
C HIS A 82 6.18 10.75 -24.47
N MET A 83 4.85 10.70 -24.65
CA MET A 83 3.92 10.16 -23.66
C MET A 83 4.16 8.67 -23.39
N GLY A 84 4.29 7.86 -24.45
CA GLY A 84 4.54 6.42 -24.31
C GLY A 84 5.87 6.10 -23.63
N ILE A 85 6.94 6.82 -23.99
CA ILE A 85 8.26 6.67 -23.37
C ILE A 85 8.22 7.06 -21.89
N SER A 86 7.58 8.18 -21.56
CA SER A 86 7.48 8.69 -20.18
C SER A 86 6.66 7.74 -19.28
N MET A 87 5.56 7.17 -19.79
CA MET A 87 4.79 6.14 -19.08
C MET A 87 5.60 4.86 -18.85
N ALA A 88 6.40 4.44 -19.83
CA ALA A 88 7.24 3.25 -19.69
C ALA A 88 8.36 3.46 -18.67
N LEU A 89 9.02 4.63 -18.71
CA LEU A 89 10.05 5.04 -17.75
C LEU A 89 9.50 5.11 -16.33
N SER A 90 8.37 5.79 -16.11
CA SER A 90 7.79 5.90 -14.77
C SER A 90 7.36 4.53 -14.21
N GLY A 91 6.82 3.66 -15.07
CA GLY A 91 6.53 2.27 -14.74
C GLY A 91 7.78 1.47 -14.35
N PHE A 92 8.89 1.66 -15.05
CA PHE A 92 10.15 1.00 -14.72
C PHE A 92 10.77 1.55 -13.43
N SER A 93 10.78 2.88 -13.26
CA SER A 93 11.31 3.56 -12.08
C SER A 93 10.64 3.09 -10.78
N THR A 94 9.32 2.94 -10.77
CA THR A 94 8.60 2.44 -9.58
C THR A 94 9.02 1.00 -9.22
N ARG A 95 9.36 0.16 -10.20
CA ARG A 95 9.86 -1.20 -9.96
C ARG A 95 11.28 -1.20 -9.43
N ILE A 96 12.15 -0.33 -9.95
CA ILE A 96 13.52 -0.17 -9.46
C ILE A 96 13.53 0.34 -8.02
N ILE A 97 12.74 1.37 -7.71
CA ILE A 97 12.62 1.91 -6.35
C ILE A 97 12.10 0.83 -5.39
N SER A 98 11.07 0.07 -5.78
CA SER A 98 10.55 -1.04 -4.97
C SER A 98 11.60 -2.14 -4.77
N GLY A 99 12.37 -2.49 -5.80
CA GLY A 99 13.46 -3.46 -5.70
C GLY A 99 14.55 -3.01 -4.72
N ILE A 100 14.98 -1.75 -4.81
CA ILE A 100 15.97 -1.16 -3.89
C ILE A 100 15.45 -1.15 -2.46
N ALA A 101 14.20 -0.72 -2.23
CA ALA A 101 13.59 -0.73 -0.91
C ALA A 101 13.53 -2.15 -0.31
N CYS A 102 13.17 -3.16 -1.11
CA CYS A 102 13.19 -4.55 -0.69
C CYS A 102 14.61 -5.02 -0.32
N ILE A 103 15.63 -4.64 -1.08
CA ILE A 103 17.04 -4.98 -0.78
C ILE A 103 17.48 -4.32 0.54
N ILE A 104 17.13 -3.05 0.74
CA ILE A 104 17.43 -2.32 1.99
C ILE A 104 16.75 -3.03 3.17
N VAL A 105 15.45 -3.32 3.08
CA VAL A 105 14.71 -4.06 4.12
C VAL A 105 15.32 -5.43 4.37
N PHE A 106 15.74 -6.14 3.33
CA PHE A 106 16.40 -7.44 3.48
C PHE A 106 17.73 -7.34 4.23
N ILE A 107 18.54 -6.31 3.93
CA ILE A 107 19.78 -6.03 4.66
C ILE A 107 19.48 -5.68 6.12
N HIS A 108 18.49 -4.82 6.37
CA HIS A 108 18.07 -4.45 7.72
C HIS A 108 17.51 -5.64 8.51
N TRP A 109 16.69 -6.48 7.89
CA TRP A 109 16.14 -7.68 8.51
C TRP A 109 17.24 -8.69 8.84
N LYS A 110 18.20 -8.89 7.94
CA LYS A 110 19.39 -9.70 8.21
C LYS A 110 20.21 -9.14 9.37
N ARG A 111 20.23 -7.81 9.55
CA ARG A 111 20.96 -7.13 10.64
C ARG A 111 20.19 -7.11 11.97
N HIS A 112 18.87 -7.01 11.93
CA HIS A 112 17.97 -6.85 13.08
C HIS A 112 17.25 -8.16 13.48
N GLY A 113 17.55 -9.28 12.81
CA GLY A 113 17.07 -10.61 13.19
C GLY A 113 17.56 -11.11 14.55
N SER A 114 18.36 -10.33 15.27
CA SER A 114 18.71 -10.56 16.69
C SER A 114 17.84 -9.79 17.68
N ASP A 115 17.09 -8.76 17.24
CA ASP A 115 16.27 -7.90 18.11
C ASP A 115 14.79 -8.02 17.71
N ALA A 116 14.25 -9.24 17.71
CA ALA A 116 12.83 -9.47 17.44
C ALA A 116 11.98 -8.61 18.41
N VAL A 117 11.14 -7.77 17.80
CA VAL A 117 10.18 -6.86 18.44
C VAL A 117 9.38 -7.59 19.51
N VAL A 118 9.75 -7.40 20.78
CA VAL A 118 8.85 -7.60 21.91
C VAL A 118 7.81 -6.50 21.80
N ILE A 119 6.64 -6.79 21.23
CA ILE A 119 5.47 -5.94 21.46
C ILE A 119 5.13 -6.13 22.93
N PRO A 120 5.36 -5.14 23.82
CA PRO A 120 4.92 -5.28 25.20
C PRO A 120 3.40 -5.43 25.16
N ALA A 121 2.89 -6.49 25.78
CA ALA A 121 1.46 -6.78 25.92
C ALA A 121 0.64 -5.57 26.42
N ASN A 122 1.31 -4.61 27.06
CA ASN A 122 0.75 -3.35 27.55
C ASN A 122 0.14 -2.46 26.44
N SER A 123 0.58 -2.55 25.17
CA SER A 123 0.03 -1.73 24.08
C SER A 123 -1.29 -2.28 23.52
N ILE A 124 -1.55 -3.58 23.68
CA ILE A 124 -2.81 -4.22 23.28
C ILE A 124 -3.89 -4.01 24.37
N ALA A 125 -3.48 -3.95 25.64
CA ALA A 125 -4.37 -3.67 26.77
C ALA A 125 -5.02 -2.27 26.70
N VAL A 126 -4.37 -1.30 26.04
CA VAL A 126 -4.94 0.06 25.84
C VAL A 126 -6.11 0.05 24.85
N ALA A 127 -6.16 -0.91 23.92
CA ALA A 127 -7.20 -0.99 22.88
C ALA A 127 -8.37 -1.93 23.24
N ALA A 128 -8.23 -2.79 24.24
CA ALA A 128 -9.25 -3.77 24.64
C ALA A 128 -9.54 -3.81 26.17
N PRO A 129 -9.75 -2.68 26.86
CA PRO A 129 -10.16 -2.71 28.27
C PRO A 129 -11.56 -3.33 28.47
N ASP A 130 -12.38 -3.45 27.42
CA ASP A 130 -13.79 -3.87 27.54
C ASP A 130 -14.03 -5.39 27.53
N LEU A 131 -13.04 -6.24 27.20
CA LEU A 131 -13.22 -7.70 27.15
C LEU A 131 -12.75 -8.43 28.42
N VAL A 132 -11.73 -7.91 29.11
CA VAL A 132 -11.23 -8.50 30.37
C VAL A 132 -12.30 -8.43 31.48
N ASN A 133 -13.16 -7.42 31.46
CA ASN A 133 -14.19 -7.24 32.48
C ASN A 133 -15.42 -8.14 32.31
N LYS A 134 -15.54 -8.87 31.18
CA LYS A 134 -16.73 -9.68 30.90
C LYS A 134 -16.56 -11.14 31.37
N ASP A 135 -15.37 -11.69 31.25
CA ASP A 135 -15.09 -13.07 31.71
C ASP A 135 -15.16 -13.21 33.24
N GLU A 136 -14.81 -12.18 34.03
CA GLU A 136 -14.87 -12.25 35.50
C GLU A 136 -16.31 -12.16 36.05
N ASN A 137 -17.25 -11.53 35.35
CA ASN A 137 -18.63 -11.36 35.82
C ASN A 137 -19.57 -12.53 35.47
N ASP A 138 -19.23 -13.32 34.45
CA ASP A 138 -20.02 -14.49 34.04
C ASP A 138 -19.75 -15.73 34.91
N GLU A 139 -18.65 -15.76 35.67
CA GLU A 139 -18.36 -16.84 36.64
C GLU A 139 -18.99 -16.58 38.03
N VAL A 140 -19.13 -15.31 38.45
CA VAL A 140 -19.73 -14.93 39.75
C VAL A 140 -21.27 -15.04 39.75
N THR A 141 -21.92 -14.92 38.59
CA THR A 141 -23.40 -14.96 38.49
C THR A 141 -23.97 -16.40 38.53
N LYS A 142 -23.13 -17.42 38.69
CA LYS A 142 -23.53 -18.84 38.79
C LYS A 142 -23.40 -19.44 40.20
N LEU A 143 -23.17 -18.62 41.24
CA LEU A 143 -23.21 -19.02 42.65
C LEU A 143 -24.40 -18.40 43.37
#